data_AF-A0A7W1FF43-F1
#
_entry.id   AF-A0A7W1FF43-F1
#
_cell.length_a   1.000
_cell.length_b   1.000
_cell.length_c   1.000
_cell.angle_alpha   90.00
_cell.angle_beta   90.00
_cell.angle_gamma   90.00
#
_symmetry.space_group_name_H-M   'P 1'
#
loop_
_entity.id
_entity.type
_entity.pdbx_description
1 polymer ?
#
loop_
_entity_poly.entity_id
_entity_poly.type
_entity_poly.pdbx_seq_one_letter_code
_entity_poly.pdbx_strand_id
1 'polypeptide(L)'
;MTHSLVLEVPESIYQPIVEEAEAEGRKVKEIALEGLAVKKPQPTADPLDEFVGAFRSDVPDWADNHDKYLGEELAKDLKVGNKK
;
A
#
# COMPACT_ATOMS: atom_id res chain seq x y z
N MET A 1 -2.69 17.02 -24.30
CA MET A 1 -2.66 18.48 -24.07
C MET A 1 -1.55 18.76 -23.08
N THR A 2 -0.69 19.75 -23.35
CA THR A 2 0.43 20.11 -22.46
C THR A 2 0.10 21.41 -21.73
N HIS A 3 0.35 21.45 -20.41
CA HIS A 3 0.13 22.60 -19.56
C HIS A 3 1.47 23.11 -19.02
N SER A 4 1.63 24.42 -18.92
CA SER A 4 2.80 25.06 -18.31
C SER A 4 2.51 25.38 -16.84
N LEU A 5 3.44 25.02 -15.96
CA LEU A 5 3.37 25.26 -14.53
C LEU A 5 4.63 26.04 -14.11
N VAL A 6 4.43 27.14 -13.40
CA VAL A 6 5.52 27.92 -12.78
C VAL A 6 5.40 27.72 -11.27
N LEU A 7 6.48 27.30 -10.64
CA LEU A 7 6.52 27.00 -9.22
C LEU A 7 7.60 27.87 -8.57
N GLU A 8 7.23 28.60 -7.53
CA GLU A 8 8.19 29.16 -6.59
C GLU A 8 8.47 28.07 -5.55
N VAL A 9 9.70 27.58 -5.53
CA VAL A 9 10.15 26.53 -4.61
C VAL A 9 11.27 27.05 -3.72
N PRO A 10 11.35 26.62 -2.45
CA PRO A 10 12.49 26.93 -1.60
C PRO A 10 13.80 26.40 -2.21
N GLU A 11 14.90 27.11 -1.95
CA GLU A 11 16.25 26.71 -2.41
C GLU A 11 16.61 25.29 -1.98
N SER A 12 16.18 24.89 -0.77
CA SER A 12 16.39 23.55 -0.22
C SER A 12 15.76 22.42 -1.05
N ILE A 13 14.79 22.73 -1.92
CA ILE A 13 14.16 21.78 -2.85
C ILE A 13 14.75 21.94 -4.25
N TYR A 14 15.06 23.16 -4.67
CA TYR A 14 15.62 23.42 -6.00
C TYR A 14 17.03 22.87 -6.15
N GLN A 15 17.91 23.14 -5.18
CA GLN A 15 19.33 22.82 -5.25
C GLN A 15 19.61 21.32 -5.45
N PRO A 16 18.96 20.38 -4.72
CA PRO A 16 19.16 18.95 -4.97
C PRO A 16 18.77 18.49 -6.38
N ILE A 17 17.70 19.08 -6.96
CA ILE A 17 17.24 18.73 -8.31
C ILE A 17 18.27 19.19 -9.36
N VAL A 18 18.92 20.33 -9.12
CA VAL A 18 19.99 20.83 -9.99
C VAL A 18 21.20 19.90 -9.91
N GLU A 19 21.63 19.54 -8.71
CA GLU A 19 22.78 18.64 -8.51
C GLU A 19 22.55 17.26 -9.15
N GLU A 20 21.34 16.71 -9.00
CA GLU A 20 20.94 15.44 -9.63
C GLU A 20 20.91 15.56 -11.16
N ALA A 21 20.37 16.65 -11.69
CA ALA A 21 20.35 16.90 -13.12
C ALA A 21 21.78 17.03 -13.71
N GLU A 22 22.68 17.71 -13.00
CA GLU A 22 24.09 17.84 -13.39
C GLU A 22 24.82 16.49 -13.34
N ALA A 23 24.61 15.71 -12.28
CA ALA A 23 25.21 14.39 -12.13
C ALA A 23 24.78 13.40 -13.24
N GLU A 24 23.52 13.47 -13.66
CA GLU A 24 22.97 12.60 -14.70
C GLU A 24 23.10 13.17 -16.13
N GLY A 25 23.59 14.41 -16.27
CA GLY A 25 23.65 15.10 -17.57
C GLY A 25 22.27 15.39 -18.18
N ARG A 26 21.24 15.45 -17.33
CA ARG A 26 19.83 15.67 -17.71
C ARG A 26 19.43 17.12 -17.47
N LYS A 27 18.24 17.49 -17.92
CA LYS A 27 17.69 18.84 -17.65
C LYS A 27 16.96 18.84 -16.31
N VAL A 28 17.10 19.91 -15.54
CA VAL A 28 16.36 20.15 -14.27
C VAL A 28 14.85 19.91 -14.43
N LYS A 29 14.26 20.31 -15.57
CA LYS A 29 12.84 20.09 -15.86
C LYS A 29 12.45 18.60 -15.94
N GLU A 30 13.36 17.73 -16.37
CA GLU A 30 13.08 16.30 -16.54
C GLU A 30 13.06 15.60 -15.17
N ILE A 31 14.04 15.91 -14.32
CA ILE A 31 14.08 15.46 -12.92
C ILE A 31 12.88 16.01 -12.14
N ALA A 32 12.56 17.30 -12.30
CA ALA A 32 11.41 17.91 -11.65
C ALA A 32 10.07 17.28 -12.08
N LEU A 33 9.89 16.99 -13.38
CA LEU A 33 8.69 16.32 -13.87
C LEU A 33 8.59 14.87 -13.36
N GLU A 34 9.71 14.17 -13.26
CA GLU A 34 9.77 12.81 -12.72
C GLU A 34 9.37 12.81 -11.23
N GLY A 35 9.94 13.71 -10.42
CA GLY A 35 9.56 13.87 -9.02
C GLY A 35 8.08 14.23 -8.82
N LEU A 36 7.52 15.09 -9.68
CA LEU A 36 6.09 15.42 -9.68
C LEU A 36 5.22 14.22 -10.12
N ALA A 37 5.70 13.38 -11.03
CA ALA A 37 4.98 12.19 -11.51
C ALA A 37 4.98 11.04 -10.49
N VAL A 38 5.99 10.94 -9.63
CA VAL A 38 6.06 9.94 -8.55
C VAL A 38 4.97 10.17 -7.51
N LYS A 39 4.57 11.42 -7.29
CA LYS A 39 3.31 11.75 -6.59
C LYS A 39 2.12 11.57 -7.55
N LYS A 40 1.87 10.33 -7.99
CA LYS A 40 0.51 9.99 -8.40
C LYS A 40 -0.42 10.37 -7.23
N PRO A 41 -1.61 10.94 -7.48
CA PRO A 41 -2.58 11.10 -6.41
C PRO A 41 -2.71 9.75 -5.74
N GLN A 42 -2.37 9.68 -4.44
CA GLN A 42 -2.79 8.52 -3.66
C GLN A 42 -4.29 8.41 -3.91
N PRO A 43 -4.79 7.22 -4.29
CA PRO A 43 -6.21 7.05 -4.43
C PRO A 43 -6.83 7.54 -3.11
N THR A 44 -7.82 8.43 -3.22
CA THR A 44 -8.43 9.12 -2.06
C THR A 44 -9.03 8.15 -1.05
N ALA A 45 -9.18 6.88 -1.43
CA ALA A 45 -9.43 5.73 -0.59
C ALA A 45 -8.38 4.65 -0.92
N ASP A 46 -7.85 3.97 0.10
CA ASP A 46 -7.02 2.80 -0.12
C ASP A 46 -7.85 1.72 -0.83
N PRO A 47 -7.49 1.30 -2.05
CA PRO A 47 -8.23 0.26 -2.78
C PRO A 47 -8.21 -1.09 -2.05
N LEU A 48 -7.37 -1.24 -1.02
CA LEU A 48 -7.33 -2.43 -0.18
C LEU A 48 -8.13 -2.32 1.12
N ASP A 49 -8.69 -1.15 1.43
CA ASP A 49 -9.47 -0.92 2.66
C ASP A 49 -10.65 -1.88 2.78
N GLU A 50 -11.33 -2.16 1.66
CA GLU A 50 -12.46 -3.11 1.60
C GLU A 50 -12.07 -4.57 1.89
N PHE A 51 -10.78 -4.91 1.80
CA PHE A 51 -10.28 -6.26 2.08
C PHE A 51 -9.77 -6.42 3.51
N VAL A 52 -9.66 -5.33 4.28
CA VAL A 52 -9.24 -5.41 5.69
C VAL A 52 -10.31 -6.16 6.50
N GLY A 53 -9.96 -7.33 7.02
CA GLY A 53 -10.89 -8.19 7.76
C GLY A 53 -11.88 -8.96 6.89
N ALA A 54 -11.80 -8.85 5.55
CA ALA A 54 -12.63 -9.63 4.64
C ALA A 54 -12.18 -11.09 4.62
N PHE A 55 -13.07 -11.99 5.01
CA PHE A 55 -12.84 -13.44 4.95
C PHE A 55 -13.96 -14.10 4.15
N ARG A 56 -13.61 -14.83 3.08
CA ARG A 56 -14.58 -15.57 2.27
C ARG A 56 -14.72 -16.98 2.85
N SER A 57 -15.91 -17.31 3.32
CA SER A 57 -16.24 -18.62 3.87
C SER A 57 -17.65 -19.02 3.46
N ASP A 58 -17.85 -20.31 3.25
CA ASP A 58 -19.18 -20.91 3.06
C ASP A 58 -19.91 -21.12 4.41
N VAL A 59 -19.27 -20.76 5.53
CA VAL A 59 -19.84 -20.83 6.90
C VAL A 59 -20.53 -19.49 7.22
N PRO A 60 -21.88 -19.43 7.21
CA PRO A 60 -22.62 -18.16 7.25
C PRO A 60 -22.49 -17.36 8.55
N ASP A 61 -22.19 -18.04 9.66
CA ASP A 61 -22.14 -17.50 11.02
C ASP A 61 -20.72 -17.56 11.63
N TRP A 62 -19.70 -17.71 10.78
CA TRP A 62 -18.31 -17.78 11.22
C TRP A 62 -17.89 -16.59 12.08
N ALA A 63 -18.30 -15.37 11.71
CA ALA A 63 -17.93 -14.16 12.47
C ALA A 63 -18.39 -14.24 13.94
N ASP A 64 -19.59 -14.73 14.18
CA ASP A 64 -20.18 -14.82 15.52
C ASP A 64 -19.73 -16.07 16.30
N ASN A 65 -19.42 -17.17 15.61
CA ASN A 65 -19.13 -18.48 16.21
C ASN A 65 -17.68 -18.97 16.00
N HIS A 66 -16.75 -18.10 15.58
CA HIS A 66 -15.37 -18.49 15.25
C HIS A 66 -14.66 -19.26 16.37
N ASP A 67 -14.79 -18.81 17.63
CA ASP A 67 -14.18 -19.48 18.79
C ASP A 67 -14.69 -20.92 18.98
N LYS A 68 -15.99 -21.14 18.74
CA LYS A 68 -16.57 -22.48 18.82
C LYS A 68 -15.98 -23.40 17.76
N TYR A 69 -15.92 -22.94 16.51
CA TYR A 69 -15.38 -23.74 15.41
C TYR A 69 -13.89 -24.04 15.58
N LEU A 70 -13.10 -23.04 15.98
CA LEU A 70 -11.68 -23.23 16.29
C LEU A 70 -11.49 -24.20 17.47
N GLY A 71 -12.31 -24.08 18.51
CA GLY A 71 -12.29 -24.98 19.66
C GLY A 71 -12.68 -26.41 19.32
N GLU A 72 -13.69 -26.61 18.48
CA GLU A 72 -14.09 -27.94 18.00
C GLU A 72 -12.98 -28.61 17.20
N GLU A 73 -12.31 -27.88 16.31
CA GLU A 73 -11.23 -28.43 15.49
C GLU A 73 -10.00 -28.76 16.35
N LEU A 74 -9.61 -27.85 17.25
CA LEU A 74 -8.52 -28.09 18.19
C LEU A 74 -8.79 -29.31 19.07
N ALA A 75 -10.03 -29.49 19.54
CA ALA A 75 -10.41 -30.64 20.34
C ALA A 75 -10.34 -31.96 19.56
N LYS A 76 -10.64 -31.96 18.26
CA LYS A 76 -10.46 -33.15 17.40
C LYS A 76 -8.98 -33.49 17.25
N ASP A 77 -8.14 -32.50 16.95
CA ASP A 77 -6.69 -32.69 16.79
C ASP A 77 -6.05 -33.27 18.05
N LEU A 78 -6.40 -32.71 19.22
CA LEU A 78 -5.91 -33.18 20.51
C LEU A 78 -6.39 -34.61 20.85
N LYS A 79 -7.63 -34.97 20.48
CA LYS A 79 -8.15 -36.34 20.66
C LYS A 79 -7.49 -37.34 19.72
N VAL A 80 -7.08 -36.93 18.52
CA VAL A 80 -6.34 -37.77 17.57
C VAL A 80 -4.88 -37.93 18.01
N GLY A 81 -4.25 -36.88 18.56
CA GLY A 81 -2.90 -36.93 19.12
C GLY A 81 -2.75 -37.86 20.34
N ASN A 82 -3.82 -38.04 21.12
CA ASN A 82 -3.85 -38.93 22.30
C ASN A 82 -4.18 -40.40 21.99
N LYS A 83 -4.31 -40.80 20.73
CA LYS A 83 -4.55 -42.20 20.29
C LYS A 83 -3.29 -42.88 19.71
N LYS A 84 -2.09 -42.49 20.17
CA LYS A 84 -0.83 -43.17 19.86
C LYS A 84 -0.20 -43.77 21.11
#